data_AF-J0MJY1-F1
#
_entry.id   AF-J0MJY1-F1
#
_cell.length_a   1.000
_cell.length_b   1.000
_cell.length_c   1.000
_cell.angle_alpha   90.00
_cell.angle_beta   90.00
_cell.angle_gamma   90.00
#
_symmetry.space_group_name_H-M   'P 1'
#
loop_
_entity.id
_entity.type
_entity.pdbx_description
1 polymer ?
#
loop_
_entity_poly.entity_id
_entity_poly.type
_entity_poly.pdbx_seq_one_letter_code
_entity_poly.pdbx_strand_id
1 'polypeptide(L)' 'MAQLEDLKAHEKYNLLLCLFKSDYYNDPTNTDLEGKPFKQACEECTLTFFRPRM' A
#
# COMPACT_ATOMS: atom_id res chain seq x y z
N MET A 1 13.74 1.67 -14.15
CA MET A 1 12.43 1.45 -13.49
C MET A 1 11.39 2.18 -14.32
N ALA A 2 10.22 1.58 -14.56
CA ALA A 2 9.10 2.31 -15.18
C ALA A 2 8.70 3.51 -14.29
N GLN A 3 8.26 4.61 -14.88
CA GLN A 3 7.74 5.72 -14.09
C GLN A 3 6.36 5.35 -13.53
N LEU A 4 5.97 5.94 -12.41
CA LEU A 4 4.68 5.66 -11.79
C LEU A 4 3.52 6.01 -12.74
N GLU A 5 3.72 7.04 -13.54
CA GLU A 5 2.83 7.52 -14.58
C GLU A 5 2.60 6.46 -15.66
N ASP A 6 3.65 5.72 -16.05
CA ASP A 6 3.54 4.63 -17.02
C ASP A 6 2.69 3.48 -16.46
N LEU A 7 2.82 3.21 -15.15
CA LEU A 7 2.04 2.18 -14.46
C LEU A 7 0.55 2.52 -14.39
N LYS A 8 0.19 3.80 -14.22
CA LYS A 8 -1.22 4.25 -14.18
C LYS A 8 -1.97 4.05 -15.49
N ALA A 9 -1.28 3.92 -16.62
CA ALA A 9 -1.92 3.58 -17.90
C ALA A 9 -2.35 2.09 -17.97
N HIS A 10 -1.82 1.24 -17.08
CA HIS A 10 -2.14 -0.18 -17.07
C HIS A 10 -3.35 -0.49 -16.19
N GLU A 11 -4.37 -1.11 -16.78
CA GLU A 11 -5.60 -1.52 -16.09
C GLU A 11 -5.34 -2.39 -14.86
N LYS A 12 -4.42 -3.35 -14.96
CA LYS A 12 -4.04 -4.23 -13.84
C LYS A 12 -3.46 -3.47 -12.66
N TYR A 13 -2.64 -2.45 -12.92
CA TYR A 13 -2.08 -1.60 -11.87
C TYR A 13 -3.19 -0.78 -11.20
N ASN A 14 -4.10 -0.21 -11.99
CA ASN A 14 -5.23 0.55 -11.45
C ASN A 14 -6.16 -0.32 -10.60
N LEU A 15 -6.42 -1.56 -11.01
CA LEU A 15 -7.20 -2.51 -10.22
C LEU A 15 -6.53 -2.80 -8.87
N LEU A 16 -5.23 -3.09 -8.87
CA LEU A 16 -4.47 -3.31 -7.64
C LEU A 16 -4.49 -2.07 -6.73
N LEU A 17 -4.33 -0.88 -7.31
CA LEU A 17 -4.36 0.38 -6.56
C LEU A 17 -5.75 0.64 -5.94
N CYS A 18 -6.84 0.29 -6.64
CA CYS A 18 -8.19 0.40 -6.12
C CYS A 18 -8.42 -0.55 -4.93
N LEU A 19 -8.01 -1.81 -5.05
CA LEU A 19 -8.12 -2.79 -3.95
C LEU A 19 -7.34 -2.32 -2.73
N PHE A 20 -6.07 -1.93 -2.94
CA PHE A 20 -5.21 -1.41 -1.88
C PHE A 20 -5.85 -0.21 -1.17
N LYS A 21 -6.39 0.76 -1.90
CA LYS A 21 -7.04 1.94 -1.31
C LYS A 21 -8.29 1.57 -0.52
N SER A 22 -9.08 0.62 -1.00
CA SER A 22 -10.25 0.14 -0.28
C SER A 22 -9.84 -0.46 1.06
N ASP A 23 -8.87 -1.37 1.04
CA ASP A 23 -8.34 -2.03 2.23
C ASP A 23 -7.70 -1.05 3.21
N TYR A 24 -6.98 -0.06 2.70
CA TYR A 24 -6.26 0.92 3.54
C TYR A 24 -7.17 1.97 4.19
N TYR A 25 -8.19 2.47 3.48
CA TYR A 25 -9.02 3.59 3.96
C TYR A 25 -10.39 3.15 4.49
N ASN A 26 -10.97 2.08 3.96
CA ASN A 26 -12.39 1.76 4.16
C ASN A 26 -12.64 0.51 5.01
N ASP A 27 -11.64 -0.36 5.20
CA ASP A 27 -11.78 -1.57 6.02
C ASP A 27 -10.90 -1.50 7.28
N PRO A 28 -11.47 -1.07 8.43
CA PRO A 28 -10.75 -1.04 9.70
C PRO A 28 -10.52 -2.43 10.31
N THR A 29 -11.15 -3.48 9.76
CA THR A 29 -11.04 -4.85 10.24
C THR A 29 -10.03 -5.69 9.46
N ASN A 30 -9.52 -5.15 8.34
CA ASN A 30 -8.47 -5.79 7.57
C ASN A 30 -7.17 -5.83 8.37
N THR A 31 -6.61 -7.01 8.54
CA THR A 31 -5.36 -7.25 9.25
C THR A 31 -4.36 -8.01 8.38
N ASP A 32 -3.08 -7.82 8.64
CA ASP A 32 -2.04 -8.65 8.06
C ASP A 32 -2.03 -10.08 8.65
N LEU A 33 -1.05 -10.88 8.24
CA LEU A 33 -0.89 -12.27 8.68
C LEU A 33 -0.56 -12.40 10.17
N GLU A 34 -0.12 -11.33 10.82
CA GLU A 34 0.19 -11.28 12.26
C GLU A 34 -0.97 -10.66 13.07
N GLY A 35 -2.10 -10.37 12.42
CA GLY A 35 -3.30 -9.81 13.05
C GLY A 35 -3.21 -8.31 13.30
N LYS A 36 -2.21 -7.64 12.75
CA LYS A 36 -2.05 -6.19 12.88
C LYS A 36 -2.92 -5.47 11.86
N PRO A 37 -3.55 -4.33 12.21
CA PRO A 37 -4.34 -3.56 11.26
C PRO A 37 -3.53 -3.24 10.00
N PHE A 38 -4.09 -3.57 8.83
CA PHE A 38 -3.42 -3.44 7.53
C PHE A 38 -2.88 -2.02 7.33
N LYS A 39 -3.68 -1.01 7.68
CA LYS A 39 -3.28 0.41 7.66
C LYS A 39 -2.00 0.68 8.46
N GLN A 40 -1.92 0.14 9.67
CA GLN A 40 -0.74 0.30 10.54
C GLN A 40 0.48 -0.41 9.94
N ALA A 41 0.31 -1.62 9.40
CA ALA A 41 1.38 -2.34 8.72
C ALA A 41 1.94 -1.54 7.52
N CYS A 42 1.06 -0.92 6.72
CA CYS A 42 1.46 -0.06 5.60
C CYS A 42 2.20 1.20 6.03
N GLU A 43 1.74 1.87 7.09
CA GLU A 43 2.37 3.08 7.63
C GLU A 43 3.77 2.79 8.17
N GLU A 44 3.94 1.70 8.91
CA GLU A 44 5.25 1.29 9.42
C GLU A 44 6.21 0.85 8.31
N CYS A 45 5.72 0.16 7.28
CA CYS A 45 6.51 -0.15 6.10
C CYS A 45 7.02 1.13 5.43
N THR A 46 6.14 2.12 5.25
CA THR A 46 6.48 3.43 4.67
C THR A 46 7.52 4.15 5.53
N LEU A 47 7.32 4.20 6.85
CA LEU A 47 8.26 4.82 7.79
C LEU A 47 9.63 4.14 7.80
N THR A 48 9.68 2.83 7.61
CA THR A 48 10.94 2.06 7.57
C THR A 48 11.68 2.26 6.25
N PHE A 49 10.95 2.34 5.13
CA PHE A 49 11.54 2.45 3.80
C PHE A 49 11.98 3.87 3.44
N PHE A 50 11.24 4.89 3.91
CA PHE A 50 11.56 6.30 3.67
C PHE A 50 12.37 6.96 4.79
N ARG A 51 12.67 6.24 5.87
CA ARG A 51 13.71 6.71 6.80
C ARG A 51 15.04 6.74 6.06
N PRO A 52 15.77 7.88 6.06
CA PRO A 52 17.15 7.88 5.64
C PRO A 52 17.87 6.85 6.51
N ARG A 53 18.45 5.82 5.90
CA ARG A 53 19.43 4.99 6.59
C ARG A 53 20.63 5.91 6.79
N MET A 54 20.76 6.47 7.99
CA MET A 54 22.00 7.14 8.40
C MET A 54 23.15 6.15 8.34
#